data_AF-A0A5S4W5B1-F1
#
_entry.id   AF-A0A5S4W5B1-F1
#
_cell.length_a   1.000
_cell.length_b   1.000
_cell.length_c   1.000
_cell.angle_alpha   90.00
_cell.angle_beta   90.00
_cell.angle_gamma   90.00
#
_symmetry.space_group_name_H-M   'P 1'
#
loop_
_entity.id
_entity.type
_entity.pdbx_description
1 polymer ?
#
loop_
_entity_poly.entity_id
_entity_poly.type
_entity_poly.pdbx_seq_one_letter_code
_entity_poly.pdbx_strand_id
1 'polypeptide(L)'
;MQSYLTSSELQKQQYYQVIAGAAAACQPGVSDPSLENVKLAELAAEAAMKVVKFRVREAKDEHDHSAVLITDAYATVAIAYRRAATVYTDDKEMEQLGTAAVHLVTIANSFMNAESEQPKTH
;
A
#
# COMPACT_ATOMS: atom_id res chain seq x y z
N MET A 1 9.54 -2.73 -3.98
CA MET A 1 9.33 -2.04 -5.28
C MET A 1 10.01 -2.73 -6.46
N GLN A 2 11.15 -3.40 -6.29
CA GLN A 2 11.82 -4.10 -7.39
C GLN A 2 10.92 -5.16 -8.04
N SER A 3 10.10 -5.88 -7.26
CA SER A 3 9.18 -6.89 -7.78
C SER A 3 8.18 -6.32 -8.79
N TYR A 4 7.62 -5.12 -8.56
CA TYR A 4 6.71 -4.45 -9.50
C TYR A 4 7.39 -4.07 -10.83
N LEU A 5 8.65 -3.59 -10.77
CA LEU A 5 9.38 -3.14 -11.95
C LEU A 5 9.77 -4.28 -12.90
N THR A 6 9.81 -5.52 -12.41
CA THR A 6 10.18 -6.71 -13.19
C THR A 6 8.99 -7.58 -13.62
N SER A 7 7.76 -7.16 -13.32
CA SER A 7 6.57 -8.00 -13.46
C SER A 7 5.92 -7.96 -14.85
N SER A 8 5.36 -9.09 -15.27
CA SER A 8 4.46 -9.18 -16.44
C SER A 8 3.13 -8.46 -16.18
N GLU A 9 2.34 -8.16 -17.22
CA GLU A 9 1.05 -7.46 -17.07
C GLU A 9 0.08 -8.17 -16.11
N LEU A 10 0.05 -9.50 -16.12
CA LEU A 10 -0.77 -10.31 -15.20
C LEU A 10 -0.28 -10.20 -13.75
N GLN A 11 1.04 -10.12 -13.57
CA GLN A 11 1.66 -9.91 -12.25
C GLN A 11 1.44 -8.48 -11.74
N LYS A 12 1.40 -7.47 -12.63
CA LYS A 12 1.05 -6.09 -12.27
C LYS A 12 -0.38 -5.99 -11.73
N GLN A 13 -1.33 -6.72 -12.32
CA GLN A 13 -2.71 -6.80 -11.81
C GLN A 13 -2.75 -7.40 -10.40
N GLN A 14 -2.06 -8.52 -10.17
CA GLN A 14 -1.93 -9.10 -8.83
C GLN A 14 -1.29 -8.11 -7.85
N TYR A 15 -0.30 -7.35 -8.30
CA TYR A 15 0.34 -6.30 -7.51
C TYR A 15 -0.66 -5.22 -7.07
N TYR A 16 -1.50 -4.74 -7.98
CA TYR A 16 -2.54 -3.76 -7.66
C TYR A 16 -3.58 -4.32 -6.68
N GLN A 17 -4.00 -5.57 -6.85
CA GLN A 17 -4.93 -6.22 -5.92
C GLN A 17 -4.36 -6.28 -4.49
N VAL A 18 -3.09 -6.69 -4.35
CA VAL A 18 -2.44 -6.80 -3.03
C VAL A 18 -2.22 -5.42 -2.41
N ILE A 19 -1.82 -4.40 -3.19
CA ILE A 19 -1.67 -3.02 -2.70
C ILE A 19 -3.01 -2.45 -2.22
N ALA A 20 -4.07 -2.58 -3.01
CA ALA A 20 -5.38 -2.06 -2.65
C ALA A 20 -5.96 -2.80 -1.43
N GLY A 21 -5.77 -4.13 -1.36
CA GLY A 21 -6.13 -4.92 -0.19
C GLY A 21 -5.36 -4.49 1.06
N ALA A 22 -4.06 -4.24 0.95
CA ALA A 22 -3.24 -3.72 2.05
C ALA A 22 -3.69 -2.31 2.47
N ALA A 23 -3.98 -1.42 1.52
CA ALA A 23 -4.48 -0.07 1.79
C ALA A 23 -5.82 -0.10 2.54
N ALA A 24 -6.76 -0.94 2.08
CA ALA A 24 -8.05 -1.13 2.73
C ALA A 24 -7.91 -1.69 4.15
N ALA A 25 -7.02 -2.67 4.36
CA ALA A 25 -6.75 -3.26 5.68
C ALA A 25 -6.10 -2.26 6.66
N CYS A 26 -5.46 -1.20 6.15
CA CYS A 26 -4.83 -0.16 6.97
C CYS A 26 -5.75 1.03 7.24
N GLN A 27 -6.93 1.11 6.62
CA GLN A 27 -7.89 2.16 6.92
C GLN A 27 -8.38 2.01 8.37
N PRO A 28 -8.44 3.10 9.16
CA PRO A 28 -9.06 3.05 10.47
C PRO A 28 -10.52 2.63 10.32
N GLY A 29 -10.94 1.59 11.06
CA GLY A 29 -12.28 0.97 10.94
C GLY A 29 -13.45 1.87 11.34
N VAL A 30 -13.19 3.10 11.74
CA VAL A 30 -14.17 4.15 12.00
C VAL A 30 -13.73 5.37 11.21
N SER A 31 -14.54 5.77 10.23
CA SER A 31 -14.46 7.09 9.62
C SER A 31 -14.92 8.09 10.67
N ASP A 32 -14.01 8.46 11.56
CA ASP A 32 -14.25 9.55 12.50
C ASP A 32 -14.12 10.86 11.73
N PRO A 33 -15.22 11.57 11.44
CA PRO A 33 -15.19 12.80 10.67
C PRO A 33 -14.50 13.94 11.43
N SER A 34 -14.21 13.76 12.72
CA SER A 34 -13.44 14.71 13.52
C SER A 34 -11.93 14.56 13.36
N LEU A 35 -11.44 13.44 12.79
CA LEU A 35 -10.02 13.25 12.54
C LEU A 35 -9.59 13.98 11.27
N GLU A 36 -8.57 14.82 11.40
CA GLU A 36 -7.92 15.46 10.26
C GLU A 36 -7.31 14.40 9.32
N ASN A 37 -7.33 14.67 8.01
CA ASN A 37 -6.78 13.77 6.98
C ASN A 37 -5.32 13.38 7.24
N VAL A 38 -4.52 14.28 7.82
CA VAL A 38 -3.14 14.01 8.23
C VAL A 38 -3.10 12.93 9.31
N LYS A 39 -3.96 13.03 10.34
CA LYS A 39 -4.02 12.06 11.42
C LYS A 39 -4.50 10.69 10.95
N LEU A 40 -5.47 10.65 10.04
CA LEU A 40 -5.93 9.40 9.41
C LEU A 40 -4.79 8.73 8.63
N ALA A 41 -4.02 9.51 7.88
CA ALA A 41 -2.86 9.01 7.15
C ALA A 41 -1.76 8.48 8.09
N GLU A 42 -1.48 9.17 9.20
CA GLU A 42 -0.53 8.66 10.20
C GLU A 42 -0.96 7.30 10.77
N LEU A 43 -2.23 7.17 11.18
CA LEU A 43 -2.75 5.92 11.73
C LEU A 43 -2.68 4.77 10.71
N ALA A 44 -3.02 5.04 9.45
CA ALA A 44 -2.93 4.05 8.38
C ALA A 44 -1.47 3.64 8.10
N ALA A 45 -0.53 4.60 8.11
CA ALA A 45 0.88 4.31 7.98
C ALA A 45 1.43 3.45 9.13
N GLU A 46 1.00 3.74 10.37
CA GLU A 46 1.39 2.95 11.54
C GLU A 46 0.85 1.51 11.47
N ALA A 47 -0.42 1.34 11.07
CA ALA A 47 -1.02 0.03 10.85
C ALA A 47 -0.22 -0.78 9.82
N ALA A 48 0.09 -0.17 8.68
CA ALA A 48 0.90 -0.81 7.63
C ALA A 48 2.29 -1.21 8.13
N MET A 49 2.95 -0.31 8.86
CA MET A 49 4.30 -0.54 9.38
C MET A 49 4.34 -1.67 10.44
N LYS A 50 3.27 -1.86 11.22
CA LYS A 50 3.18 -3.00 12.15
C LYS A 50 3.22 -4.33 11.40
N VAL A 51 2.52 -4.43 10.28
CA VAL A 51 2.52 -5.64 9.43
C VAL A 51 3.91 -5.87 8.82
N VAL A 52 4.54 -4.83 8.27
CA VAL A 52 5.91 -4.94 7.72
C VAL A 52 6.88 -5.45 8.78
N LYS A 53 6.90 -4.83 9.97
CA LYS A 53 7.79 -5.24 11.07
C LYS A 53 7.55 -6.68 11.51
N PHE A 54 6.28 -7.08 11.63
CA PHE A 54 5.93 -8.44 11.99
C PHE A 54 6.45 -9.44 10.95
N ARG A 55 6.21 -9.17 9.65
CA ARG A 55 6.62 -10.07 8.57
C ARG A 55 8.12 -10.14 8.38
N VAL A 56 8.85 -9.04 8.53
CA VAL A 56 10.32 -9.03 8.48
C VAL A 56 10.91 -9.86 9.63
N ARG A 57 10.31 -9.80 10.81
CA ARG A 57 10.76 -10.58 11.97
C ARG A 57 10.47 -12.08 11.82
N GLU A 58 9.32 -12.42 11.26
CA GLU A 58 8.85 -13.80 11.09
C GLU A 58 9.22 -14.40 9.72
N ALA A 59 10.06 -13.71 8.93
CA ALA A 59 10.48 -14.19 7.62
C ALA A 59 11.27 -15.50 7.77
N LYS A 60 10.63 -16.62 7.46
CA LYS A 60 11.23 -17.96 7.53
C LYS A 60 11.86 -18.39 6.21
N ASP A 61 11.39 -17.86 5.09
CA ASP A 61 11.90 -18.12 3.76
C ASP A 61 11.70 -16.89 2.86
N GLU A 62 12.81 -16.32 2.39
CA GLU A 62 12.82 -15.18 1.47
C GLU A 62 12.37 -15.57 0.04
N HIS A 63 12.23 -16.86 -0.25
CA HIS A 63 11.73 -17.38 -1.53
C HIS A 63 10.21 -17.54 -1.58
N ASP A 64 9.48 -17.31 -0.47
CA ASP A 64 8.02 -17.21 -0.51
C ASP A 64 7.63 -15.91 -1.21
N HIS A 65 7.46 -16.01 -2.53
CA HIS A 65 7.15 -14.90 -3.41
C HIS A 65 5.86 -14.17 -3.00
N SER A 66 4.86 -14.89 -2.48
CA SER A 66 3.63 -14.30 -1.98
C SER A 66 3.90 -13.52 -0.68
N ALA A 67 4.75 -14.04 0.20
CA ALA A 67 5.10 -13.32 1.41
C ALA A 67 5.92 -12.05 1.16
N VAL A 68 6.83 -12.08 0.19
CA VAL A 68 7.59 -10.91 -0.26
C VAL A 68 6.63 -9.89 -0.86
N LEU A 69 5.74 -10.30 -1.77
CA LEU A 69 4.76 -9.42 -2.41
C LEU A 69 3.87 -8.69 -1.41
N ILE A 70 3.34 -9.42 -0.41
CA ILE A 70 2.49 -8.81 0.62
C ILE A 70 3.30 -7.82 1.46
N THR A 71 4.52 -8.17 1.85
CA THR A 71 5.37 -7.28 2.66
C THR A 71 5.69 -6.00 1.89
N ASP A 72 6.03 -6.10 0.60
CA ASP A 72 6.28 -4.98 -0.29
C ASP A 72 5.04 -4.08 -0.47
N ALA A 73 3.86 -4.68 -0.55
CA ALA A 73 2.60 -3.93 -0.63
C ALA A 73 2.35 -3.12 0.64
N TYR A 74 2.49 -3.72 1.83
CA TYR A 74 2.36 -2.98 3.10
C TYR A 74 3.43 -1.91 3.27
N ALA A 75 4.67 -2.15 2.83
CA ALA A 75 5.72 -1.14 2.84
C ALA A 75 5.38 0.05 1.91
N THR A 76 4.87 -0.24 0.71
CA THR A 76 4.40 0.77 -0.25
C THR A 76 3.28 1.62 0.37
N VAL A 77 2.30 0.97 0.99
CA VAL A 77 1.18 1.64 1.67
C VAL A 77 1.68 2.51 2.84
N ALA A 78 2.61 2.02 3.66
CA ALA A 78 3.20 2.79 4.74
C ALA A 78 3.92 4.06 4.24
N ILE A 79 4.68 3.94 3.16
CA ILE A 79 5.39 5.06 2.53
C ILE A 79 4.39 6.07 1.94
N ALA A 80 3.36 5.59 1.24
CA ALA A 80 2.32 6.46 0.66
C ALA A 80 1.59 7.27 1.73
N TYR A 81 1.16 6.62 2.83
CA TYR A 81 0.46 7.32 3.90
C TYR A 81 1.35 8.25 4.71
N ARG A 82 2.63 7.92 4.92
CA ARG A 82 3.60 8.87 5.51
C ARG A 82 3.80 10.11 4.65
N ARG A 83 3.82 9.94 3.32
CA ARG A 83 3.84 11.09 2.39
C ARG A 83 2.56 11.94 2.53
N ALA A 84 1.39 11.31 2.59
CA ALA A 84 0.12 12.01 2.79
C ALA A 84 0.03 12.71 4.16
N ALA A 85 0.69 12.17 5.18
CA ALA A 85 0.86 12.79 6.50
C ALA A 85 1.98 13.86 6.53
N THR A 86 2.55 14.25 5.39
CA THR A 86 3.60 15.27 5.29
C THR A 86 4.92 14.94 6.00
N VAL A 87 5.18 13.66 6.31
CA VAL A 87 6.36 13.23 7.09
C VAL A 87 7.70 13.44 6.35
N TYR A 88 7.68 13.46 5.01
CA TYR A 88 8.90 13.51 4.18
C TYR A 88 9.23 14.90 3.62
N THR A 89 8.71 15.99 4.20
CA THR A 89 8.93 17.36 3.66
C THR A 89 10.41 17.78 3.65
N ASP A 90 11.21 17.25 4.58
CA ASP A 90 12.62 17.62 4.73
C ASP A 90 13.60 16.59 4.11
N ASP A 91 13.07 15.47 3.58
CA ASP A 91 13.84 14.40 2.95
C ASP A 91 13.37 14.23 1.50
N LYS A 92 14.10 14.84 0.56
CA LYS A 92 13.73 14.88 -0.86
C LYS A 92 13.67 13.49 -1.51
N GLU A 93 14.51 12.55 -1.09
CA GLU A 93 14.51 11.20 -1.65
C GLU A 93 13.24 10.47 -1.20
N MET A 94 12.94 10.53 0.10
CA MET A 94 11.72 9.96 0.64
C MET A 94 10.46 10.69 0.17
N GLU A 95 10.55 11.97 -0.15
CA GLU A 95 9.46 12.74 -0.77
C GLU A 95 9.10 12.20 -2.16
N GLN A 96 10.11 11.96 -2.99
CA GLN A 96 9.93 11.40 -4.33
C GLN A 96 9.41 9.96 -4.27
N LEU A 97 10.03 9.12 -3.44
CA LEU A 97 9.60 7.75 -3.22
C LEU A 97 8.16 7.70 -2.68
N GLY A 98 7.85 8.59 -1.74
CA GLY A 98 6.52 8.82 -1.19
C GLY A 98 5.49 9.16 -2.25
N THR A 99 5.83 10.08 -3.15
CA THR A 99 4.95 10.51 -4.24
C THR A 99 4.68 9.37 -5.22
N ALA A 100 5.72 8.60 -5.59
CA ALA A 100 5.56 7.41 -6.42
C ALA A 100 4.67 6.36 -5.75
N ALA A 101 4.83 6.14 -4.44
CA ALA A 101 4.00 5.21 -3.67
C ALA A 101 2.54 5.66 -3.62
N VAL A 102 2.27 6.96 -3.42
CA VAL A 102 0.91 7.52 -3.46
C VAL A 102 0.27 7.24 -4.82
N HIS A 103 0.96 7.55 -5.92
CA HIS A 103 0.45 7.24 -7.26
C HIS A 103 0.12 5.76 -7.44
N LEU A 104 1.00 4.88 -6.97
CA LEU A 104 0.78 3.44 -7.08
C LEU A 104 -0.44 2.96 -6.28
N VAL A 105 -0.64 3.48 -5.06
CA VAL A 105 -1.83 3.18 -4.25
C VAL A 105 -3.10 3.72 -4.90
N THR A 106 -3.06 4.92 -5.49
CA THR A 106 -4.20 5.50 -6.23
C THR A 106 -4.58 4.62 -7.41
N ILE A 107 -3.61 4.23 -8.25
CA ILE A 107 -3.84 3.35 -9.40
C ILE A 107 -4.42 2.01 -8.93
N ALA A 108 -3.86 1.42 -7.89
CA ALA A 108 -4.33 0.15 -7.34
C ALA A 108 -5.78 0.22 -6.86
N ASN A 109 -6.16 1.28 -6.13
CA ASN A 109 -7.53 1.48 -5.67
C ASN A 109 -8.49 1.74 -6.83
N SER A 110 -8.09 2.55 -7.81
CA SER A 110 -8.91 2.78 -9.01
C SER A 110 -9.14 1.50 -9.81
N PHE A 111 -8.10 0.67 -9.95
CA PHE A 111 -8.21 -0.65 -10.60
C PHE A 111 -9.20 -1.55 -9.85
N MET A 112 -9.09 -1.66 -8.53
CA MET A 112 -10.02 -2.48 -7.73
C MET A 112 -11.46 -2.00 -7.78
N ASN A 113 -11.68 -0.68 -7.78
CA ASN A 113 -13.02 -0.12 -7.91
C ASN A 113 -13.60 -0.43 -9.28
N ALA A 114 -12.82 -0.26 -10.36
CA ALA A 114 -13.26 -0.58 -11.71
C ALA A 114 -13.59 -2.08 -11.88
N GLU A 115 -12.82 -2.98 -11.28
CA GLU A 115 -13.11 -4.43 -11.26
C GLU A 115 -14.39 -4.76 -10.47
N SER A 116 -14.69 -4.00 -9.41
CA SER A 116 -15.93 -4.19 -8.64
C SER A 116 -17.20 -3.69 -9.35
N GLU A 117 -17.04 -2.72 -10.26
CA GLU A 117 -18.12 -2.11 -11.04
C GLU A 117 -18.45 -2.86 -12.34
N GLN A 118 -17.58 -3.78 -12.80
CA GLN A 118 -17.88 -4.64 -13.94
C GLN A 118 -19.04 -5.59 -13.60
N PRO A 119 -20.19 -5.51 -14.30
CA PRO A 119 -21.30 -6.42 -14.05
C PRO A 119 -20.85 -7.84 -14.38
N LYS A 120 -20.94 -8.74 -13.39
CA LYS A 120 -20.73 -10.17 -13.60
C LYS A 120 -21.82 -10.70 -14.53
N THR A 121 -21.58 -10.71 -15.83
CA THR A 121 -22.37 -11.50 -16.77
C THR A 121 -22.05 -12.97 -16.53
N HIS A 122 -22.87 -13.61 -15.68
CA HIS A 122 -23.01 -15.05 -15.58
C HIS A 122 -24.01 -15.56 -16.62
#